data_AF-A0A0Q6KFN5-F1
#
_entry.id   AF-A0A0Q6KFN5-F1
#
_cell.length_a   1.000
_cell.length_b   1.000
_cell.length_c   1.000
_cell.angle_alpha   90.00
_cell.angle_beta   90.00
_cell.angle_gamma   90.00
#
_symmetry.space_group_name_H-M   'P 1'
#
loop_
_entity.id
_entity.type
_entity.pdbx_description
1 polymer ?
#
loop_
_entity_poly.entity_id
_entity_poly.type
_entity_poly.pdbx_seq_one_letter_code
_entity_poly.pdbx_strand_id
1 'polypeptide(L)'
;MRDAALDRAIDVMGGVRALARTLGVSQPAISGWKRVPAARVLAVEASTGVSRSELRPDLYPCEAQAPEPRYMNELQSAPLDEIDEARAREYELIGALMWRAPTAETLEFLQTLQGDGSPLGLAHLALADIAAQTTPEAIRDEFFELFIGVGRGEILPYGSYYQTGFLHERPLASVREDMGRLGIARAERAGEPEDHIAILMDIMANLIRGEFAGAGVDEAGFFARHIEPWAERLFADLEIAKAARFYKAVGRIGSLFLSIETEAARLPS
;
A
#
# COMPACT_ATOMS: atom_id res chain seq x y z
N MET A 1 -19.22 46.22 -17.44
CA MET A 1 -18.45 45.78 -18.62
C MET A 1 -18.39 44.27 -18.58
N ARG A 2 -18.66 43.61 -19.71
CA ARG A 2 -18.63 42.15 -19.80
C ARG A 2 -17.18 41.70 -20.03
N ASP A 3 -16.87 40.48 -19.59
CA ASP A 3 -15.56 39.87 -19.73
C ASP A 3 -15.24 39.58 -21.21
N ALA A 4 -14.02 39.92 -21.65
CA ALA A 4 -13.62 39.79 -23.05
C ALA A 4 -13.65 38.35 -23.58
N ALA A 5 -13.42 37.36 -22.70
CA ALA A 5 -13.49 35.96 -23.09
C ALA A 5 -14.94 35.50 -23.31
N LEU A 6 -15.89 36.07 -22.56
CA LEU A 6 -17.32 35.83 -22.78
C LEU A 6 -17.83 36.50 -24.06
N ASP A 7 -17.37 37.72 -24.38
CA ASP A 7 -17.72 38.36 -25.66
C ASP A 7 -17.17 37.58 -26.85
N ARG A 8 -15.92 37.08 -26.77
CA ARG A 8 -15.35 36.21 -27.79
C ARG A 8 -16.16 34.92 -27.97
N ALA A 9 -16.58 34.29 -26.88
CA ALA A 9 -17.41 33.08 -26.94
C ALA A 9 -18.78 33.36 -27.60
N ILE A 10 -19.37 34.53 -27.37
CA ILE A 10 -20.61 34.97 -28.01
C ILE A 10 -20.40 35.20 -29.51
N ASP A 11 -19.31 35.85 -29.88
CA ASP A 11 -18.99 36.17 -31.29
C ASP A 11 -18.71 34.92 -32.11
N VAL A 12 -17.96 33.95 -31.57
CA VAL A 12 -17.69 32.66 -32.24
C VAL A 12 -18.98 31.92 -32.55
N MET A 13 -19.98 31.99 -31.67
CA MET A 13 -21.28 31.35 -31.89
C MET A 13 -22.19 32.14 -32.85
N GLY A 14 -21.80 33.33 -33.30
CA GLY A 14 -22.65 34.19 -34.12
C GLY A 14 -23.74 34.91 -33.32
N GLY A 15 -23.54 35.10 -32.02
CA GLY A 15 -24.35 35.97 -31.16
C GLY A 15 -25.05 35.25 -29.99
N VAL A 16 -25.59 36.06 -29.08
CA VAL A 16 -26.14 35.62 -27.78
C VAL A 16 -27.24 34.56 -27.93
N ARG A 17 -28.08 34.66 -28.96
CA ARG A 17 -29.18 33.70 -29.19
C ARG A 17 -28.68 32.33 -29.63
N ALA A 18 -27.59 32.27 -30.38
CA ALA A 18 -27.00 31.01 -30.82
C ALA A 18 -26.34 30.30 -29.64
N LEU A 19 -25.53 31.01 -28.84
CA LEU A 19 -24.94 30.47 -27.62
C LEU A 19 -26.00 30.02 -26.60
N ALA A 20 -27.09 30.77 -26.43
CA ALA A 20 -28.20 30.41 -25.55
C ALA A 20 -28.85 29.08 -25.93
N ARG A 21 -29.08 28.90 -27.24
CA ARG A 21 -29.67 27.68 -27.78
C ARG A 21 -28.75 26.47 -27.56
N THR A 22 -27.46 26.61 -27.84
CA THR A 22 -26.48 25.53 -27.70
C THR A 22 -26.27 25.12 -26.24
N LEU A 23 -26.29 26.07 -25.31
CA LEU A 23 -26.11 25.81 -23.87
C LEU A 23 -27.42 25.40 -23.15
N GLY A 24 -28.56 25.40 -23.84
CA GLY A 24 -29.86 25.11 -23.24
C GLY A 24 -30.29 26.12 -22.16
N VAL A 25 -29.94 27.39 -22.33
CA VAL A 25 -30.28 28.48 -21.38
C VAL A 25 -31.05 29.59 -22.07
N SER A 26 -31.75 30.43 -21.30
CA SER A 26 -32.50 31.55 -21.86
C SER A 26 -31.58 32.67 -22.33
N GLN A 27 -31.94 33.37 -23.41
CA GLN A 27 -31.20 34.54 -23.90
C GLN A 27 -30.97 35.61 -22.80
N PRO A 28 -31.96 35.97 -21.96
CA PRO A 28 -31.75 36.91 -20.86
C PRO A 28 -30.71 36.45 -19.84
N ALA A 29 -30.57 35.13 -19.61
CA ALA A 29 -29.57 34.59 -18.70
C ALA A 29 -28.15 34.91 -19.18
N ILE A 30 -27.85 34.67 -20.47
CA ILE A 30 -26.54 35.00 -21.05
C ILE A 30 -26.33 36.51 -21.10
N SER A 31 -27.36 37.29 -21.45
CA SER A 31 -27.25 38.75 -21.47
C SER A 31 -26.90 39.33 -20.09
N GLY A 32 -27.36 38.69 -19.01
CA GLY A 32 -27.04 39.06 -17.63
C GLY A 32 -25.65 38.63 -17.15
N TRP A 33 -24.93 37.78 -17.89
CA TRP A 33 -23.59 37.36 -17.50
C TRP A 33 -22.58 38.50 -17.68
N LYS A 34 -21.90 38.83 -16.58
CA LYS A 34 -20.67 39.64 -16.61
C LYS A 34 -19.46 38.78 -16.97
N ARG A 35 -19.46 37.52 -16.55
CA ARG A 35 -18.48 36.45 -16.85
C ARG A 35 -19.21 35.10 -16.85
N VAL A 36 -18.65 34.08 -17.51
CA VAL A 36 -19.24 32.73 -17.54
C VAL A 36 -19.33 32.14 -16.11
N PRO A 37 -20.51 31.67 -15.68
CA PRO A 37 -20.67 30.99 -14.39
C PRO A 37 -19.81 29.72 -14.31
N ALA A 38 -19.26 29.43 -13.13
CA ALA A 38 -18.34 28.30 -12.90
C ALA A 38 -18.88 26.98 -13.46
N ALA A 39 -20.15 26.67 -13.16
CA ALA A 39 -20.83 25.45 -13.59
C ALA A 39 -21.05 25.33 -15.11
N ARG A 40 -20.83 26.40 -15.88
CA ARG A 40 -21.08 26.46 -17.32
C ARG A 40 -19.79 26.59 -18.14
N VAL A 41 -18.62 26.73 -17.50
CA VAL A 41 -17.33 26.96 -18.17
C VAL A 41 -17.00 25.86 -19.16
N LEU A 42 -17.08 24.60 -18.72
CA LEU A 42 -16.76 23.44 -19.57
C LEU A 42 -17.73 23.32 -20.76
N ALA A 43 -19.01 23.67 -20.57
CA ALA A 43 -19.99 23.64 -21.65
C ALA A 43 -19.77 24.77 -22.67
N VAL A 44 -19.33 25.94 -22.21
CA VAL A 44 -18.95 27.06 -23.08
C VAL A 44 -17.67 26.72 -23.84
N GLU A 45 -16.65 26.14 -23.19
CA GLU A 45 -15.42 25.69 -23.85
C GLU A 45 -15.71 24.65 -24.93
N ALA A 46 -16.50 23.62 -24.61
CA ALA A 46 -16.85 22.57 -25.57
C ALA A 46 -17.65 23.08 -26.78
N SER A 47 -18.44 24.14 -26.60
CA SER A 47 -19.28 24.70 -27.68
C SER A 47 -18.60 25.79 -28.49
N THR A 48 -17.69 26.56 -27.88
CA THR A 48 -17.09 27.76 -28.51
C THR A 48 -15.60 27.61 -28.80
N GLY A 49 -14.94 26.60 -28.24
CA GLY A 49 -13.49 26.44 -28.32
C GLY A 49 -12.68 27.48 -27.54
N VAL A 50 -13.33 28.42 -26.84
CA VAL A 50 -12.63 29.37 -25.97
C VAL A 50 -12.20 28.64 -24.70
N SER A 51 -10.90 28.62 -24.42
CA SER A 51 -10.34 27.86 -23.30
C SER A 51 -10.95 28.25 -21.97
N ARG A 52 -11.21 27.26 -21.10
CA ARG A 52 -11.64 27.49 -19.71
C ARG A 52 -10.71 28.42 -18.92
N SER A 53 -9.42 28.43 -19.25
CA SER A 53 -8.44 29.32 -18.65
C SER A 53 -8.58 30.78 -19.06
N GLU A 54 -9.20 31.05 -20.21
CA GLU A 54 -9.59 32.40 -20.61
C GLU A 54 -10.95 32.79 -20.03
N LEU A 55 -11.90 31.85 -19.98
CA LEU A 55 -13.25 32.09 -19.48
C LEU A 55 -13.30 32.29 -17.95
N ARG A 56 -12.46 31.56 -17.22
CA ARG A 56 -12.32 31.60 -15.76
C ARG A 56 -10.87 31.35 -15.33
N PRO A 57 -9.94 32.31 -15.55
CA PRO A 57 -8.56 32.19 -15.10
C PRO A 57 -8.44 32.03 -13.57
N ASP A 58 -9.45 32.49 -12.82
CA ASP A 58 -9.54 32.33 -11.37
C ASP A 58 -9.88 30.90 -10.91
N LEU A 59 -10.49 30.09 -11.78
CA LEU A 59 -10.75 28.67 -11.50
C LEU A 59 -9.81 27.73 -12.27
N TYR A 60 -9.28 28.19 -13.40
CA TYR A 60 -8.45 27.41 -14.32
C TYR A 60 -7.23 28.25 -14.74
N PRO A 61 -6.26 28.50 -13.85
CA PRO A 61 -5.03 29.18 -14.25
C PRO A 61 -4.35 28.43 -15.40
N CYS A 62 -3.83 29.16 -16.38
CA CYS A 62 -3.07 28.58 -17.49
C CYS A 62 -1.85 27.83 -16.91
N GLU A 63 -1.65 26.56 -17.28
CA GLU A 63 -0.59 25.69 -16.77
C GLU A 63 0.82 26.33 -16.87
N ALA A 64 1.03 27.25 -17.81
CA ALA A 64 2.29 27.98 -17.95
C ALA A 64 2.54 29.11 -16.92
N GLN A 65 1.53 29.49 -16.12
CA GLN A 65 1.59 30.59 -15.13
C GLN A 65 0.93 30.24 -13.79
N ALA A 66 0.47 29.00 -13.61
CA ALA A 66 0.23 28.51 -12.27
C ALA A 66 1.57 28.58 -11.51
N PRO A 67 1.66 29.24 -10.34
CA PRO A 67 2.79 28.98 -9.47
C PRO A 67 2.81 27.48 -9.28
N GLU A 68 3.94 26.82 -9.61
CA GLU A 68 4.05 25.38 -9.41
C GLU A 68 3.51 25.05 -8.03
N PRO A 69 2.62 24.05 -7.89
CA PRO A 69 2.12 23.69 -6.59
C PRO A 69 3.32 23.41 -5.70
N ARG A 70 3.55 24.29 -4.72
CA ARG A 70 4.59 24.18 -3.68
C ARG A 70 4.39 22.98 -2.75
N TYR A 71 3.60 21.99 -3.17
CA TYR A 71 3.29 20.75 -2.47
C TYR A 71 3.76 19.51 -3.24
N MET A 72 4.74 19.63 -4.13
CA MET A 72 5.31 18.48 -4.86
C MET A 72 6.85 18.46 -4.92
N ASN A 73 7.54 19.33 -4.18
CA ASN A 73 9.01 19.37 -4.22
C ASN A 73 9.71 19.41 -2.84
N GLU A 74 9.03 19.00 -1.77
CA GLU A 74 9.63 18.78 -0.44
C GLU A 74 9.47 17.35 0.10
N LEU A 75 9.02 16.41 -0.76
CA LEU A 75 9.20 14.97 -0.52
C LEU A 75 10.34 14.46 -1.40
N GLN A 76 11.48 15.15 -1.38
CA GLN A 76 12.74 14.42 -1.53
C GLN A 76 12.85 13.61 -0.24
N SER A 77 12.38 12.36 -0.27
CA SER A 77 12.63 11.39 0.78
C SER A 77 14.11 11.49 1.12
N ALA A 78 14.42 11.87 2.37
CA ALA A 78 15.76 11.66 2.86
C ALA A 78 16.13 10.20 2.52
N PRO A 79 17.35 9.91 2.02
CA PRO A 79 17.74 8.53 1.78
C PRO A 79 17.47 7.75 3.07
N LEU A 80 16.71 6.67 2.95
CA LEU A 80 16.44 5.75 4.07
C LEU A 80 17.76 5.40 4.72
N ASP A 81 17.82 5.48 6.05
CA ASP A 81 18.99 4.99 6.76
C ASP A 81 19.16 3.49 6.47
N GLU A 82 20.40 3.01 6.53
CA GLU A 82 20.76 1.62 6.27
C GLU A 82 19.99 0.67 7.20
N ILE A 83 19.68 1.12 8.42
CA ILE A 83 18.88 0.37 9.39
C ILE A 83 17.44 0.17 8.90
N ASP A 84 16.77 1.23 8.44
CA ASP A 84 15.38 1.13 7.98
C ASP A 84 15.27 0.30 6.69
N GLU A 85 16.23 0.44 5.77
CA GLU A 85 16.28 -0.42 4.59
C GLU A 85 16.53 -1.89 4.95
N ALA A 86 17.37 -2.18 5.96
CA ALA A 86 17.54 -3.55 6.45
C ALA A 86 16.26 -4.09 7.09
N ARG A 87 15.55 -3.27 7.89
CA ARG A 87 14.25 -3.63 8.48
C ARG A 87 13.21 -3.93 7.41
N ALA A 88 13.07 -3.07 6.39
CA ALA A 88 12.13 -3.27 5.29
C ALA A 88 12.42 -4.57 4.52
N ARG A 89 13.70 -4.88 4.25
CA ARG A 89 14.09 -6.15 3.60
C ARG A 89 13.76 -7.38 4.44
N GLU A 90 13.89 -7.29 5.75
CA GLU A 90 13.53 -8.42 6.64
C GLU A 90 12.02 -8.68 6.61
N TYR A 91 11.20 -7.62 6.64
CA TYR A 91 9.75 -7.73 6.43
C TYR A 91 9.42 -8.38 5.07
N GLU A 92 10.04 -7.93 3.98
CA GLU A 92 9.82 -8.51 2.65
C GLU A 92 10.21 -9.98 2.58
N LEU A 93 11.36 -10.34 3.13
CA LEU A 93 11.85 -11.71 3.17
C LEU A 93 10.83 -12.62 3.88
N ILE A 94 10.44 -12.25 5.09
CA ILE A 94 9.46 -13.01 5.87
C ILE A 94 8.11 -13.07 5.12
N GLY A 95 7.65 -11.94 4.58
CA GLY A 95 6.40 -11.87 3.82
C GLY A 95 6.40 -12.80 2.60
N ALA A 96 7.49 -12.80 1.83
CA ALA A 96 7.65 -13.65 0.65
C ALA A 96 7.62 -15.15 1.01
N LEU A 97 8.33 -15.55 2.08
CA LEU A 97 8.36 -16.94 2.53
C LEU A 97 7.00 -17.42 3.08
N MET A 98 6.19 -16.50 3.61
CA MET A 98 4.84 -16.81 4.11
C MET A 98 3.76 -16.75 3.04
N TRP A 99 4.00 -16.10 1.89
CA TRP A 99 3.01 -15.96 0.83
C TRP A 99 2.88 -17.22 -0.02
N ARG A 100 4.01 -17.82 -0.43
CA ARG A 100 4.05 -19.00 -1.32
C ARG A 100 5.25 -19.87 -1.01
N ALA A 101 5.13 -21.16 -1.32
CA ALA A 101 6.23 -22.10 -1.25
C ALA A 101 7.45 -21.58 -2.05
N PRO A 102 8.65 -21.50 -1.44
CA PRO A 102 9.87 -21.07 -2.11
C PRO A 102 10.19 -21.88 -3.37
N THR A 103 10.68 -21.17 -4.40
CA THR A 103 11.14 -21.80 -5.64
C THR A 103 12.62 -22.19 -5.53
N ALA A 104 13.16 -22.86 -6.55
CA ALA A 104 14.60 -23.10 -6.64
C ALA A 104 15.41 -21.80 -6.59
N GLU A 105 14.96 -20.76 -7.30
CA GLU A 105 15.56 -19.42 -7.28
C GLU A 105 15.53 -18.80 -5.88
N THR A 106 14.40 -18.92 -5.17
CA THR A 106 14.32 -18.47 -3.77
C THR A 106 15.32 -19.22 -2.90
N LEU A 107 15.43 -20.55 -3.02
CA LEU A 107 16.38 -21.34 -2.23
C LEU A 107 17.84 -20.99 -2.55
N GLU A 108 18.17 -20.72 -3.81
CA GLU A 108 19.50 -20.25 -4.22
C GLU A 108 19.81 -18.87 -3.61
N PHE A 109 18.85 -17.96 -3.63
CA PHE A 109 18.99 -16.66 -2.98
C PHE A 109 19.21 -16.79 -1.46
N LEU A 110 18.43 -17.62 -0.78
CA LEU A 110 18.53 -17.82 0.67
C LEU A 110 19.90 -18.38 1.11
N GLN A 111 20.56 -19.16 0.26
CA GLN A 111 21.91 -19.65 0.53
C GLN A 111 22.96 -18.53 0.59
N THR A 112 22.65 -17.35 0.05
CA THR A 112 23.54 -16.18 0.08
C THR A 112 23.33 -15.29 1.30
N LEU A 113 22.34 -15.59 2.15
CA LEU A 113 22.10 -14.83 3.37
C LEU A 113 23.35 -14.84 4.25
N GLN A 114 23.64 -13.67 4.79
CA GLN A 114 24.72 -13.46 5.73
C GLN A 114 24.14 -13.25 7.12
N GLY A 115 24.95 -13.54 8.13
CA GLY A 115 24.59 -13.31 9.52
C GLY A 115 25.84 -13.07 10.35
N ASP A 116 25.64 -12.50 11.53
CA ASP A 116 26.67 -12.23 12.52
C ASP A 116 26.44 -13.05 13.80
N GLY A 117 27.15 -12.71 14.88
CA GLY A 117 27.03 -13.39 16.17
C GLY A 117 25.75 -13.06 16.96
N SER A 118 24.87 -12.19 16.45
CA SER A 118 23.59 -11.90 17.09
C SER A 118 22.63 -13.09 16.97
N PRO A 119 21.61 -13.20 17.83
CA PRO A 119 20.60 -14.26 17.70
C PRO A 119 19.91 -14.29 16.33
N LEU A 120 19.61 -13.11 15.76
CA LEU A 120 18.99 -12.99 14.44
C LEU A 120 19.97 -13.40 13.33
N GLY A 121 21.22 -12.93 13.39
CA GLY A 121 22.27 -13.32 12.45
C GLY A 121 22.54 -14.83 12.42
N LEU A 122 22.59 -15.47 13.59
CA LEU A 122 22.71 -16.93 13.67
C LEU A 122 21.49 -17.65 13.07
N ALA A 123 20.29 -17.08 13.19
CA ALA A 123 19.08 -17.63 12.59
C ALA A 123 19.10 -17.50 11.05
N HIS A 124 19.62 -16.41 10.49
CA HIS A 124 19.85 -16.27 9.05
C HIS A 124 20.84 -17.30 8.52
N LEU A 125 21.94 -17.54 9.22
CA LEU A 125 22.90 -18.59 8.85
C LEU A 125 22.25 -19.99 8.85
N ALA A 126 21.44 -20.28 9.86
CA ALA A 126 20.69 -21.54 9.92
C ALA A 126 19.66 -21.68 8.78
N LEU A 127 19.02 -20.57 8.37
CA LEU A 127 18.13 -20.55 7.21
C LEU A 127 18.89 -20.80 5.90
N ALA A 128 20.08 -20.21 5.74
CA ALA A 128 20.93 -20.46 4.58
C ALA A 128 21.36 -21.94 4.50
N ASP A 129 21.77 -22.52 5.63
CA ASP A 129 22.19 -23.92 5.73
C ASP A 129 21.05 -24.89 5.41
N ILE A 130 19.83 -24.65 5.90
CA ILE A 130 18.68 -25.51 5.61
C ILE A 130 18.18 -25.31 4.18
N ALA A 131 18.28 -24.10 3.62
CA ALA A 131 17.97 -23.85 2.21
C ALA A 131 18.90 -24.66 1.28
N ALA A 132 20.19 -24.76 1.59
CA ALA A 132 21.16 -25.57 0.83
C ALA A 132 20.85 -27.08 0.84
N GLN A 133 20.10 -27.55 1.83
CA GLN A 133 19.79 -28.98 2.04
C GLN A 133 18.36 -29.35 1.64
N THR A 134 17.56 -28.37 1.19
CA THR A 134 16.14 -28.55 0.89
C THR A 134 15.89 -28.52 -0.61
N THR A 135 14.90 -29.28 -1.09
CA THR A 135 14.48 -29.25 -2.50
C THR A 135 13.17 -28.48 -2.68
N PRO A 136 12.90 -27.89 -3.87
CA PRO A 136 11.64 -27.23 -4.17
C PRO A 136 10.40 -28.12 -4.00
N GLU A 137 10.54 -29.43 -4.23
CA GLU A 137 9.47 -30.40 -4.02
C GLU A 137 9.19 -30.58 -2.52
N ALA A 138 10.24 -30.80 -1.72
CA ALA A 138 10.11 -31.03 -0.29
C ALA A 138 9.50 -29.82 0.44
N ILE A 139 9.88 -28.61 0.06
CA ILE A 139 9.32 -27.39 0.64
C ILE A 139 7.89 -27.09 0.16
N ARG A 140 7.53 -27.49 -1.07
CA ARG A 140 6.16 -27.39 -1.56
C ARG A 140 5.22 -28.30 -0.77
N ASP A 141 5.66 -29.53 -0.50
CA ASP A 141 4.90 -30.48 0.32
C ASP A 141 4.78 -29.98 1.77
N GLU A 142 5.87 -29.46 2.34
CA GLU A 142 5.85 -28.83 3.67
C GLU A 142 4.91 -27.62 3.73
N PHE A 143 4.98 -26.71 2.76
CA PHE A 143 4.10 -25.54 2.68
C PHE A 143 2.63 -25.96 2.58
N PHE A 144 2.35 -26.99 1.77
CA PHE A 144 1.01 -27.53 1.64
C PHE A 144 0.52 -28.07 2.99
N GLU A 145 1.29 -28.89 3.69
CA GLU A 145 0.90 -29.42 5.01
C GLU A 145 0.69 -28.32 6.07
N LEU A 146 1.54 -27.29 6.06
CA LEU A 146 1.50 -26.21 7.03
C LEU A 146 0.33 -25.24 6.80
N PHE A 147 0.15 -24.74 5.58
CA PHE A 147 -0.71 -23.56 5.36
C PHE A 147 -1.99 -23.88 4.59
N ILE A 148 -2.03 -24.96 3.81
CA ILE A 148 -3.16 -25.29 2.94
C ILE A 148 -3.94 -26.47 3.53
N GLY A 149 -3.25 -27.61 3.67
CA GLY A 149 -3.78 -28.88 4.15
C GLY A 149 -4.92 -29.44 3.30
N VAL A 150 -5.46 -30.58 3.74
CA VAL A 150 -6.75 -31.08 3.23
C VAL A 150 -7.84 -30.54 4.14
N GLY A 151 -8.48 -29.45 3.71
CA GLY A 151 -9.51 -28.74 4.46
C GLY A 151 -8.96 -27.61 5.34
N ARG A 152 -7.86 -27.85 6.07
CA ARG A 152 -7.20 -26.81 6.87
C ARG A 152 -5.72 -27.14 7.11
N GLY A 153 -4.84 -26.15 6.92
CA GLY A 153 -3.43 -26.23 7.31
C GLY A 153 -3.23 -26.30 8.83
N GLU A 154 -2.06 -26.79 9.25
CA GLU A 154 -1.63 -26.79 10.66
C GLU A 154 -1.59 -25.36 11.23
N ILE A 155 -1.14 -24.39 10.42
CA ILE A 155 -1.02 -22.97 10.76
C ILE A 155 -1.97 -22.15 9.87
N LEU A 156 -2.67 -21.18 10.49
CA LEU A 156 -3.53 -20.22 9.81
C LEU A 156 -2.99 -18.80 10.02
N PRO A 157 -2.20 -18.27 9.08
CA PRO A 157 -1.42 -17.04 9.29
C PRO A 157 -2.25 -15.75 9.15
N TYR A 158 -3.38 -15.66 9.86
CA TYR A 158 -4.32 -14.54 9.81
C TYR A 158 -4.51 -13.90 11.18
N GLY A 159 -4.49 -12.55 11.21
CA GLY A 159 -4.70 -11.79 12.43
C GLY A 159 -6.05 -12.07 13.09
N SER A 160 -7.13 -12.12 12.31
CA SER A 160 -8.46 -12.48 12.78
C SER A 160 -8.49 -13.83 13.48
N TYR A 161 -7.86 -14.86 12.88
CA TYR A 161 -7.81 -16.19 13.47
C TYR A 161 -7.04 -16.20 14.78
N TYR A 162 -5.83 -15.63 14.82
CA TYR A 162 -5.02 -15.63 16.04
C TYR A 162 -5.64 -14.78 17.16
N GLN A 163 -6.29 -13.67 16.84
CA GLN A 163 -6.85 -12.77 17.85
C GLN A 163 -8.24 -13.20 18.34
N THR A 164 -9.04 -13.88 17.50
CA THR A 164 -10.44 -14.18 17.82
C THR A 164 -10.83 -15.66 17.74
N GLY A 165 -9.99 -16.49 17.12
CA GLY A 165 -10.28 -17.89 16.81
C GLY A 165 -11.06 -18.11 15.51
N PHE A 166 -11.48 -17.04 14.81
CA PHE A 166 -12.27 -17.11 13.59
C PHE A 166 -11.73 -16.17 12.50
N LEU A 167 -11.86 -16.60 11.24
CA LEU A 167 -11.50 -15.78 10.08
C LEU A 167 -12.57 -14.71 9.82
N HIS A 168 -12.18 -13.63 9.13
CA HIS A 168 -13.06 -12.55 8.68
C HIS A 168 -13.72 -11.73 9.79
N GLU A 169 -13.08 -11.69 10.96
CA GLU A 169 -13.54 -10.92 12.12
C GLU A 169 -13.05 -9.45 12.11
N ARG A 170 -13.29 -8.74 13.21
CA ARG A 170 -12.93 -7.32 13.37
C ARG A 170 -11.48 -6.95 13.00
N PRO A 171 -10.44 -7.77 13.28
CA PRO A 171 -9.08 -7.44 12.86
C PRO A 171 -8.95 -7.21 11.35
N LEU A 172 -9.61 -8.03 10.52
CA LEU A 172 -9.62 -7.85 9.07
C LEU A 172 -10.30 -6.55 8.65
N ALA A 173 -11.40 -6.17 9.31
CA ALA A 173 -12.08 -4.90 9.04
C ALA A 173 -11.17 -3.71 9.37
N SER A 174 -10.42 -3.80 10.47
CA SER A 174 -9.43 -2.80 10.89
C SER A 174 -8.31 -2.64 9.87
N VAL A 175 -7.73 -3.75 9.38
CA VAL A 175 -6.69 -3.71 8.32
C VAL A 175 -7.21 -3.00 7.06
N ARG A 176 -8.43 -3.34 6.62
CA ARG A 176 -9.06 -2.73 5.44
C ARG A 176 -9.33 -1.25 5.58
N GLU A 177 -9.64 -0.77 6.79
CA GLU A 177 -9.80 0.66 7.07
C GLU A 177 -8.48 1.40 6.88
N ASP A 178 -7.40 0.89 7.49
CA ASP A 178 -6.09 1.53 7.40
C ASP A 178 -5.48 1.40 5.98
N MET A 179 -5.68 0.30 5.27
CA MET A 179 -5.36 0.20 3.83
C MET A 179 -6.07 1.30 3.02
N GLY A 180 -7.34 1.57 3.32
CA GLY A 180 -8.09 2.65 2.68
C GLY A 180 -7.49 4.04 2.94
N ARG A 181 -6.97 4.28 4.15
CA ARG A 181 -6.26 5.52 4.51
C ARG A 181 -4.90 5.65 3.82
N LEU A 182 -4.22 4.52 3.60
CA LEU A 182 -2.96 4.43 2.86
C LEU A 182 -3.15 4.48 1.33
N GLY A 183 -4.39 4.50 0.82
CA GLY A 183 -4.66 4.47 -0.61
C GLY A 183 -4.40 3.11 -1.27
N ILE A 184 -4.24 2.05 -0.48
CA ILE A 184 -3.97 0.70 -0.97
C ILE A 184 -5.29 0.06 -1.41
N ALA A 185 -5.41 -0.22 -2.71
CA ALA A 185 -6.57 -0.88 -3.27
C ALA A 185 -6.59 -2.37 -2.89
N ARG A 186 -7.79 -2.93 -2.72
CA ARG A 186 -7.95 -4.37 -2.56
C ARG A 186 -7.58 -5.08 -3.85
N ALA A 187 -6.72 -6.07 -3.76
CA ALA A 187 -6.47 -6.97 -4.87
C ALA A 187 -7.70 -7.88 -5.07
N GLU A 188 -8.51 -7.61 -6.10
CA GLU A 188 -9.72 -8.40 -6.43
C GLU A 188 -9.46 -9.90 -6.66
N ARG A 189 -8.20 -10.31 -6.84
CA ARG A 189 -7.80 -11.66 -7.26
C ARG A 189 -6.94 -12.46 -6.26
N ALA A 190 -6.63 -11.91 -5.08
CA ALA A 190 -5.64 -12.54 -4.20
C ALA A 190 -6.13 -13.78 -3.44
N GLY A 191 -7.45 -14.02 -3.32
CA GLY A 191 -8.01 -15.19 -2.62
C GLY A 191 -7.87 -15.15 -1.10
N GLU A 192 -6.76 -14.61 -0.61
CA GLU A 192 -6.44 -14.47 0.81
C GLU A 192 -7.00 -13.17 1.41
N PRO A 193 -7.57 -13.22 2.63
CA PRO A 193 -7.88 -12.04 3.45
C PRO A 193 -6.68 -11.12 3.66
N GLU A 194 -6.93 -9.80 3.70
CA GLU A 194 -5.89 -8.78 3.83
C GLU A 194 -5.18 -8.78 5.21
N ASP A 195 -5.72 -9.50 6.21
CA ASP A 195 -5.08 -9.73 7.50
C ASP A 195 -4.14 -10.95 7.51
N HIS A 196 -3.83 -11.50 6.34
CA HIS A 196 -2.77 -12.50 6.17
C HIS A 196 -1.39 -11.90 6.48
N ILE A 197 -0.54 -12.59 7.24
CA ILE A 197 0.75 -12.07 7.71
C ILE A 197 1.63 -11.54 6.57
N ALA A 198 1.69 -12.24 5.44
CA ALA A 198 2.49 -11.83 4.29
C ALA A 198 2.06 -10.47 3.72
N ILE A 199 0.77 -10.17 3.71
CA ILE A 199 0.24 -8.88 3.25
C ILE A 199 0.62 -7.79 4.25
N LEU A 200 0.53 -8.08 5.56
CA LEU A 200 0.92 -7.11 6.58
C LEU A 200 2.42 -6.81 6.56
N MET A 201 3.27 -7.82 6.33
CA MET A 201 4.71 -7.61 6.19
C MET A 201 5.04 -6.75 4.95
N ASP A 202 4.37 -6.99 3.82
CA ASP A 202 4.54 -6.19 2.60
C ASP A 202 4.13 -4.72 2.82
N ILE A 203 2.97 -4.49 3.46
CA ILE A 203 2.54 -3.13 3.82
C ILE A 203 3.56 -2.45 4.73
N MET A 204 4.08 -3.16 5.73
CA MET A 204 5.06 -2.63 6.67
C MET A 204 6.37 -2.26 5.98
N ALA A 205 6.89 -3.10 5.09
CA ALA A 205 8.09 -2.79 4.31
C ALA A 205 7.92 -1.52 3.47
N ASN A 206 6.76 -1.36 2.82
CA ASN A 206 6.46 -0.17 2.01
C ASN A 206 6.20 1.09 2.86
N LEU A 207 5.67 0.94 4.09
CA LEU A 207 5.57 2.04 5.05
C LEU A 207 6.95 2.52 5.50
N ILE A 208 7.86 1.59 5.84
CA ILE A 208 9.24 1.92 6.22
C ILE A 208 9.92 2.68 5.07
N ARG A 209 9.74 2.24 3.83
CA ARG A 209 10.32 2.92 2.66
C ARG A 209 9.67 4.25 2.30
N GLY A 210 8.54 4.60 2.92
CA GLY A 210 7.76 5.79 2.58
C GLY A 210 7.03 5.70 1.24
N GLU A 211 6.94 4.50 0.65
CA GLU A 211 6.16 4.24 -0.58
C GLU A 211 4.65 4.32 -0.31
N PHE A 212 4.25 3.98 0.92
CA PHE A 212 2.89 4.21 1.41
C PHE A 212 2.86 5.34 2.43
N ALA A 213 1.92 6.26 2.24
CA ALA A 213 1.65 7.35 3.17
C ALA A 213 0.15 7.63 3.21
N GLY A 214 -0.40 7.77 4.42
CA GLY A 214 -1.83 8.01 4.63
C GLY A 214 -2.08 8.79 5.90
N ALA A 215 -3.19 9.55 5.94
CA ALA A 215 -3.51 10.36 7.09
C ALA A 215 -3.78 9.48 8.32
N GLY A 216 -2.96 9.63 9.36
CA GLY A 216 -3.12 8.94 10.64
C GLY A 216 -2.79 7.45 10.63
N VAL A 217 -2.03 6.99 9.62
CA VAL A 217 -1.43 5.65 9.59
C VAL A 217 0.06 5.83 9.32
N ASP A 218 0.86 5.65 10.36
CA ASP A 218 2.31 5.57 10.29
C ASP A 218 2.77 4.13 10.54
N GLU A 219 4.06 3.89 10.33
CA GLU A 219 4.72 2.60 10.55
C GLU A 219 4.44 2.04 11.96
N ALA A 220 4.71 2.82 13.01
CA ALA A 220 4.56 2.39 14.39
C ALA A 220 3.10 2.06 14.74
N GLY A 221 2.15 2.90 14.32
CA GLY A 221 0.73 2.68 14.53
C GLY A 221 0.20 1.48 13.77
N PHE A 222 0.71 1.23 12.55
CA PHE A 222 0.34 0.05 11.77
C PHE A 222 0.85 -1.23 12.44
N PHE A 223 2.13 -1.27 12.83
CA PHE A 223 2.74 -2.40 13.53
C PHE A 223 1.99 -2.75 14.82
N ALA A 224 1.81 -1.77 15.71
CA ALA A 224 1.18 -1.98 17.01
C ALA A 224 -0.27 -2.46 16.90
N ARG A 225 -0.99 -2.04 15.85
CA ARG A 225 -2.39 -2.41 15.65
C ARG A 225 -2.56 -3.77 14.97
N HIS A 226 -1.76 -4.06 13.95
CA HIS A 226 -2.03 -5.17 13.02
C HIS A 226 -1.03 -6.31 13.10
N ILE A 227 0.16 -6.12 13.66
CA ILE A 227 1.23 -7.15 13.69
C ILE A 227 1.54 -7.57 15.14
N GLU A 228 1.89 -6.61 16.01
CA GLU A 228 2.28 -6.85 17.41
C GLU A 228 1.33 -7.78 18.19
N PRO A 229 -0.01 -7.67 18.08
CA PRO A 229 -0.91 -8.42 18.96
C PRO A 229 -0.89 -9.94 18.78
N TRP A 230 -0.27 -10.46 17.72
CA TRP A 230 -0.39 -11.87 17.38
C TRP A 230 0.78 -12.47 16.59
N ALA A 231 1.55 -11.68 15.86
CA ALA A 231 2.51 -12.21 14.91
C ALA A 231 3.67 -12.97 15.58
N GLU A 232 4.16 -12.52 16.74
CA GLU A 232 5.21 -13.26 17.49
C GLU A 232 4.74 -14.69 17.84
N ARG A 233 3.48 -14.83 18.27
CA ARG A 233 2.89 -16.14 18.57
C ARG A 233 2.69 -17.00 17.32
N LEU A 234 2.33 -16.40 16.18
CA LEU A 234 2.28 -17.11 14.90
C LEU A 234 3.63 -17.77 14.59
N PHE A 235 4.72 -17.02 14.70
CA PHE A 235 6.05 -17.53 14.37
C PHE A 235 6.57 -18.52 15.41
N ALA A 236 6.22 -18.33 16.69
CA ALA A 236 6.50 -19.32 17.73
C ALA A 236 5.77 -20.65 17.47
N ASP A 237 4.49 -20.61 17.07
CA ASP A 237 3.74 -21.81 16.69
C ASP A 237 4.34 -22.48 15.44
N LEU A 238 4.78 -21.70 14.46
CA LEU A 238 5.42 -22.18 13.24
C LEU A 238 6.75 -22.89 13.54
N GLU A 239 7.54 -22.38 14.50
CA GLU A 239 8.82 -22.98 14.91
C GLU A 239 8.63 -24.39 15.50
N ILE A 240 7.50 -24.65 16.17
CA ILE A 240 7.19 -25.93 16.82
C ILE A 240 6.19 -26.81 16.04
N ALA A 241 5.72 -26.35 14.89
CA ALA A 241 4.76 -27.08 14.06
C ALA A 241 5.31 -28.46 13.65
N LYS A 242 4.43 -29.46 13.64
CA LYS A 242 4.81 -30.86 13.43
C LYS A 242 5.30 -31.10 12.01
N ALA A 243 4.64 -30.49 11.02
CA ALA A 243 5.06 -30.59 9.62
C ALA A 243 6.34 -29.78 9.32
N ALA A 244 6.69 -28.80 10.16
CA ALA A 244 7.78 -27.89 9.89
C ALA A 244 9.17 -28.55 9.96
N ARG A 245 9.94 -28.32 8.90
CA ARG A 245 11.36 -28.66 8.72
C ARG A 245 12.11 -27.40 8.31
N PHE A 246 11.90 -26.90 7.10
CA PHE A 246 12.45 -25.62 6.64
C PHE A 246 11.79 -24.45 7.38
N TYR A 247 10.46 -24.48 7.54
CA TYR A 247 9.70 -23.40 8.15
C TYR A 247 9.97 -23.23 9.66
N LYS A 248 10.69 -24.15 10.30
CA LYS A 248 11.20 -23.93 11.66
C LYS A 248 12.19 -22.77 11.71
N ALA A 249 13.08 -22.68 10.72
CA ALA A 249 14.02 -21.58 10.61
C ALA A 249 13.28 -20.25 10.33
N VAL A 250 12.23 -20.28 9.51
CA VAL A 250 11.36 -19.12 9.24
C VAL A 250 10.61 -18.68 10.51
N GLY A 251 10.06 -19.64 11.27
CA GLY A 251 9.48 -19.42 12.59
C GLY A 251 10.47 -18.73 13.54
N ARG A 252 11.70 -19.25 13.60
CA ARG A 252 12.73 -18.69 14.46
C ARG A 252 13.11 -17.25 14.09
N ILE A 253 13.31 -16.97 12.80
CA ILE A 253 13.63 -15.62 12.30
C ILE A 253 12.47 -14.66 12.60
N GLY A 254 11.24 -15.03 12.23
CA GLY A 254 10.09 -14.15 12.43
C GLY A 254 9.82 -13.85 13.91
N SER A 255 9.99 -14.84 14.80
CA SER A 255 9.85 -14.62 16.24
C SER A 255 10.92 -13.66 16.79
N LEU A 256 12.20 -13.88 16.43
CA LEU A 256 13.30 -13.02 16.86
C LEU A 256 13.16 -11.60 16.33
N PHE A 257 12.86 -11.45 15.04
CA PHE A 257 12.70 -10.15 14.41
C PHE A 257 11.56 -9.36 15.03
N LEU A 258 10.39 -9.95 15.21
CA LEU A 258 9.25 -9.27 15.82
C LEU A 258 9.46 -8.94 17.29
N SER A 259 10.23 -9.75 18.03
CA SER A 259 10.65 -9.41 19.38
C SER A 259 11.52 -8.15 19.39
N ILE A 260 12.47 -8.03 18.44
CA ILE A 260 13.31 -6.83 18.30
C ILE A 260 12.45 -5.60 17.95
N GLU A 261 11.52 -5.73 17.00
CA GLU A 261 10.62 -4.65 16.59
C GLU A 261 9.74 -4.18 17.76
N THR A 262 9.23 -5.13 18.56
CA THR A 262 8.42 -4.85 19.75
C THR A 262 9.23 -4.12 20.82
N GLU A 263 10.49 -4.50 21.04
CA GLU A 263 11.38 -3.82 21.98
C GLU A 263 11.75 -2.42 21.49
N ALA A 264 12.07 -2.27 20.20
CA ALA A 264 12.39 -0.99 19.58
C ALA A 264 11.23 0.00 19.70
N ALA A 265 9.99 -0.43 19.45
CA ALA A 265 8.80 0.41 19.55
C ALA A 265 8.52 0.95 20.97
N ARG A 266 9.13 0.37 22.01
CA ARG A 266 8.98 0.82 23.41
C ARG A 266 10.04 1.83 23.84
N LEU A 267 11.10 2.01 23.05
CA LEU A 267 12.13 3.00 23.35
C LEU A 267 11.62 4.40 22.98
N PRO A 268 11.82 5.41 23.84
CA PRO A 268 11.48 6.79 23.50
C PRO A 268 12.37 7.26 22.34
N SER A 269 11.74 7.86 21.32
CA SER A 269 12.38 8.50 20.18
C SER A 269 13.07 9.83 20.52
#